data_AF-A0A929NIH1-F1
#
_entry.id   AF-A0A929NIH1-F1
#
_cell.length_a   1.000
_cell.length_b   1.000
_cell.length_c   1.000
_cell.angle_alpha   90.00
_cell.angle_beta   90.00
_cell.angle_gamma   90.00
#
_symmetry.space_group_name_H-M   'P 1'
#
loop_
_entity.id
_entity.type
_entity.pdbx_description
1 polymer ?
#
loop_
_entity_poly.entity_id
_entity_poly.type
_entity_poly.pdbx_seq_one_letter_code
_entity_poly.pdbx_strand_id
1 'polypeptide(L)' 'MVDCDTYSASRDVLRYVEPLIRDHAIVICDDWGSTSDGHRGQNDAFEEFLQEHPQLSAQPLQSYRSLSKVFLVSRSAD' A
#
# COMPACT_ATOMS: atom_id res chain seq x y z
N MET A 1 8.13 -0.97 -3.43
CA MET A 1 8.24 0.24 -2.60
C MET A 1 7.43 1.32 -3.28
N VAL A 2 6.55 1.97 -2.54
CA VAL A 2 5.71 3.09 -2.98
C VAL A 2 6.27 4.34 -2.29
N ASP A 3 6.83 5.23 -3.10
CA ASP A 3 7.60 6.41 -2.68
C ASP A 3 7.33 7.52 -3.70
N CYS A 4 6.10 8.06 -3.64
CA CYS A 4 5.58 9.01 -4.62
C CYS A 4 4.88 10.21 -3.96
N ASP A 5 5.02 10.34 -2.63
CA ASP A 5 4.58 11.42 -1.72
C ASP A 5 3.09 11.84 -1.71
N THR A 6 2.34 11.42 -2.72
CA THR A 6 0.99 11.90 -3.01
C THR A 6 0.01 10.73 -3.05
N TYR A 7 -1.23 11.01 -2.68
CA TYR A 7 -2.31 10.04 -2.73
C TYR A 7 -2.54 9.52 -4.16
N SER A 8 -2.63 10.42 -5.16
CA SER A 8 -2.95 10.06 -6.54
C SER A 8 -1.92 9.12 -7.16
N ALA A 9 -0.63 9.44 -7.01
CA ALA A 9 0.44 8.59 -7.51
C ALA A 9 0.50 7.23 -6.78
N SER A 10 0.31 7.23 -5.46
CA SER A 10 0.26 6.00 -4.66
C SER A 10 -0.89 5.08 -5.11
N ARG A 11 -2.10 5.64 -5.29
CA ARG A 11 -3.28 4.91 -5.79
C ARG A 11 -3.02 4.30 -7.17
N ASP A 12 -2.49 5.10 -8.10
CA ASP A 12 -2.31 4.67 -9.49
C ASP A 12 -1.25 3.55 -9.58
N VAL A 13 -0.15 3.65 -8.81
CA VAL A 13 0.86 2.58 -8.72
C VAL A 13 0.28 1.33 -8.07
N LEU A 14 -0.46 1.44 -6.96
CA LEU A 14 -1.06 0.29 -6.28
C LEU A 14 -2.02 -0.49 -7.20
N ARG A 15 -2.87 0.23 -7.94
CA ARG A 15 -3.76 -0.38 -8.93
C ARG A 15 -2.99 -1.02 -10.09
N TYR A 16 -1.92 -0.38 -10.55
CA TYR A 16 -1.07 -0.94 -11.60
C TYR A 16 -0.39 -2.25 -11.17
N VAL A 17 0.08 -2.34 -9.92
CA VAL A 17 0.81 -3.52 -9.43
C VAL A 17 -0.11 -4.62 -8.90
N GLU A 18 -1.41 -4.37 -8.72
CA GLU A 18 -2.36 -5.38 -8.23
C GLU A 18 -2.23 -6.74 -8.92
N PRO A 19 -2.28 -6.85 -10.27
CA PRO A 19 -2.20 -8.15 -10.94
C PRO A 19 -0.80 -8.78 -10.84
N LEU A 20 0.22 -8.00 -10.46
CA LEU A 20 1.59 -8.48 -10.24
C LEU A 20 1.76 -9.11 -8.85
N ILE A 21 0.87 -8.79 -7.91
CA ILE A 21 0.78 -9.44 -6.60
C ILE A 21 0.12 -10.81 -6.82
N ARG A 22 0.95 -11.84 -6.98
CA ARG A 22 0.55 -13.25 -7.05
C ARG A 22 0.22 -13.76 -5.64
N ASP A 23 0.81 -14.87 -5.21
CA ASP A 23 0.57 -15.45 -3.89
C ASP A 23 0.98 -14.50 -2.77
N HIS A 24 2.18 -13.90 -2.88
CA HIS A 24 2.73 -12.99 -1.88
C HIS A 24 3.55 -11.85 -2.51
N ALA A 25 3.51 -10.68 -1.86
CA ALA A 25 4.40 -9.56 -2.14
C ALA A 25 4.75 -8.80 -0.85
N ILE A 26 5.93 -8.19 -0.82
CA ILE A 26 6.27 -7.20 0.20
C ILE A 26 5.96 -5.82 -0.36
N VAL A 27 5.00 -5.12 0.26
CA VAL A 27 4.68 -3.73 -0.05
C VAL A 27 5.27 -2.83 1.02
N ILE A 28 6.09 -1.88 0.59
CA ILE A 28 6.73 -0.88 1.44
C ILE A 28 6.09 0.46 1.08
N CYS A 29 5.49 1.12 2.07
CA CYS A 29 4.95 2.47 2.01
C CYS A 29 5.95 3.38 2.73
N ASP A 30 6.69 4.21 1.99
CA ASP A 30 7.76 5.04 2.60
C ASP A 30 7.20 6.16 3.49
N ASP A 31 6.08 6.78 3.09
CA ASP A 31 5.47 7.94 3.76
C ASP A 31 4.00 7.69 4.13
N TRP A 32 3.79 6.74 5.03
CA TRP A 32 2.46 6.30 5.47
C TRP A 32 1.59 7.43 6.03
N GLY A 33 2.16 8.31 6.86
CA GLY A 33 1.43 9.38 7.54
C GLY A 33 1.50 10.75 6.86
N SER A 34 2.10 10.84 5.68
CA SER A 34 2.30 12.13 5.00
C SER A 34 1.07 12.49 4.18
N THR A 35 0.51 13.68 4.42
CA THR A 35 -0.56 14.26 3.62
C THR A 35 -0.06 15.55 2.99
N SER A 36 0.40 15.47 1.74
CA SER A 36 0.88 16.63 0.98
C SER A 36 -0.23 17.67 0.72
N ASP A 37 -1.47 17.20 0.50
CA ASP A 37 -2.63 18.05 0.19
C ASP A 37 -3.64 18.19 1.37
N GLY A 38 -3.21 17.81 2.58
CA GLY A 38 -3.97 17.99 3.83
C GLY A 38 -5.25 17.15 4.00
N HIS A 39 -5.66 16.38 2.98
CA HIS A 39 -6.89 15.59 3.03
C HIS A 39 -6.67 14.09 2.86
N ARG A 40 -5.69 13.69 2.03
CA ARG A 40 -5.46 12.29 1.67
C ARG A 40 -3.97 12.02 1.46
N GLY A 41 -3.50 10.87 1.90
CA GLY A 41 -2.11 10.44 1.83
C GLY A 41 -1.95 9.02 1.30
N GLN A 42 -0.73 8.48 1.45
CA GLN A 42 -0.40 7.13 1.03
C GLN A 42 -1.15 6.05 1.83
N ASN A 43 -1.42 6.28 3.12
CA ASN A 43 -2.27 5.41 3.93
C ASN A 43 -3.66 5.25 3.31
N ASP A 44 -4.29 6.35 2.89
CA ASP A 44 -5.64 6.31 2.33
C ASP A 44 -5.66 5.54 1.01
N ALA A 45 -4.63 5.71 0.18
CA ALA A 45 -4.48 4.95 -1.06
C ALA A 45 -4.32 3.44 -0.80
N PHE A 46 -3.55 3.07 0.22
CA PHE A 46 -3.34 1.66 0.57
C PHE A 46 -4.57 1.03 1.22
N GLU A 47 -5.29 1.75 2.07
CA GLU A 47 -6.54 1.28 2.68
C GLU A 47 -7.63 1.07 1.63
N GLU A 48 -7.80 2.02 0.70
CA GLU A 48 -8.71 1.84 -0.44
C GLU A 48 -8.32 0.67 -1.33
N PHE A 49 -7.02 0.52 -1.61
CA PHE A 49 -6.51 -0.61 -2.39
C PHE A 49 -6.91 -1.96 -1.78
N LEU A 50 -6.82 -2.12 -0.45
CA LEU A 50 -7.28 -3.35 0.21
C LEU A 50 -8.81 -3.51 0.18
N GLN A 51 -9.58 -2.42 0.22
CA GLN A 51 -11.04 -2.46 0.10
C GLN A 51 -11.50 -2.83 -1.31
N GLU A 52 -10.81 -2.33 -2.35
CA GLU A 52 -11.09 -2.62 -3.77
C GLU A 52 -10.72 -4.07 -4.14
N HIS A 53 -9.81 -4.70 -3.40
CA HIS A 53 -9.29 -6.04 -3.68
C HIS A 53 -9.43 -6.97 -2.46
N PRO A 54 -10.65 -7.42 -2.11
CA PRO A 54 -10.92 -8.21 -0.91
C PRO A 54 -10.23 -9.59 -0.87
N GLN A 55 -9.71 -10.06 -1.99
CA GLN A 55 -8.85 -11.24 -2.08
C GLN A 55 -7.43 -10.99 -1.51
N LEU A 56 -7.05 -9.74 -1.32
CA LEU A 56 -5.77 -9.35 -0.73
C LEU A 56 -5.92 -9.12 0.78
N SER A 57 -4.94 -9.59 1.53
CA SER A 57 -4.77 -9.31 2.95
C SER A 57 -3.39 -8.73 3.19
N ALA A 58 -3.25 -7.84 4.18
CA ALA A 58 -1.99 -7.19 4.52
C ALA A 58 -1.64 -7.44 5.99
N GLN A 59 -0.54 -8.17 6.22
CA GLN A 59 0.03 -8.35 7.55
C GLN A 59 1.15 -7.33 7.78
N PRO A 60 1.09 -6.50 8.84
CA PRO A 60 2.16 -5.55 9.13
C PRO A 60 3.45 -6.28 9.53
N LEU A 61 4.58 -5.76 9.05
CA LEU A 61 5.94 -6.17 9.40
C LEU A 61 6.70 -5.03 10.08
N GLN A 62 7.90 -5.34 10.57
CA GLN A 62 8.80 -4.34 11.14
C GLN A 62 9.08 -3.22 10.13
N SER A 63 8.79 -1.99 10.53
CA SER A 63 9.07 -0.79 9.73
C SER A 63 10.52 -0.32 9.98
N TYR A 64 11.16 0.30 8.98
CA TYR A 64 12.54 0.80 9.11
C TYR A 64 12.61 2.25 9.63
N ARG A 65 11.52 3.01 9.51
CA ARG A 65 11.34 4.32 10.15
C ARG A 65 9.90 4.50 10.65
N SER A 66 9.70 5.46 11.55
CA SER A 66 8.40 5.72 12.20
C SER A 66 7.26 6.03 11.21
N LEU A 67 7.59 6.72 10.12
CA LEU A 67 6.63 7.13 9.09
C LEU A 67 6.48 6.09 7.96
N SER A 68 7.30 5.04 7.93
CA SER A 68 7.16 3.96 6.96
C SER A 68 6.22 2.88 7.48
N LYS A 69 5.59 2.14 6.56
CA LYS A 69 4.94 0.86 6.85
C LYS A 69 5.37 -0.19 5.86
N VAL A 70 5.55 -1.40 6.36
CA VAL A 70 5.90 -2.57 5.55
C VAL A 70 4.82 -3.62 5.78
N PHE A 71 4.30 -4.18 4.70
CA PHE A 71 3.27 -5.21 4.74
C PHE A 71 3.71 -6.43 3.94
N LEU A 72 3.48 -7.62 4.51
CA LEU A 72 3.32 -8.84 3.72
C LEU A 72 1.90 -8.83 3.17
N VAL A 73 1.77 -8.63 1.86
CA VAL A 73 0.49 -8.74 1.16
C VAL A 73 0.36 -10.16 0.63
N SER A 74 -0.76 -10.81 0.94
CA SER A 74 -1.05 -12.18 0.49
C SER A 74 -2.38 -12.22 -0.25
N ARG A 75 -2.43 -12.99 -1.34
CA ARG A 75 -3.65 -13.24 -2.10
C ARG A 75 -4.24 -14.59 -1.71
N SER A 76 -5.53 -14.61 -1.39
CA SER A 76 -6.27 -15.87 -1.25
C SER A 76 -6.31 -16.59 -2.61
N ALA A 77 -6.07 -17.90 -2.61
CA ALA A 77 -6.31 -18.70 -3.81
C ALA A 77 -7.82 -18.72 -4.13
N ASP A 78 -8.17 -18.57 -5.41
CA ASP A 78 -9.53 -18.79 -5.92
C ASP A 78 -9.98 -20.25 -5.72
#